data_AF-A0A4Z0S1J9-F1
#
_entry.id   AF-A0A4Z0S1J9-F1
#
_cell.length_a   1.000
_cell.length_b   1.000
_cell.length_c   1.000
_cell.angle_alpha   90.00
_cell.angle_beta   90.00
_cell.angle_gamma   90.00
#
_symmetry.space_group_name_H-M   'P 1'
#
loop_
_entity.id
_entity.type
_entity.pdbx_description
1 polymer ?
#
loop_
_entity_poly.entity_id
_entity_poly.type
_entity_poly.pdbx_seq_one_letter_code
_entity_poly.pdbx_strand_id
1 'polypeptide(L)' 'MSKPYLARVFELDKFLDSSGFERTNTRLIKHRTFSTLEAAYMYKIEIERHPNKRVVIRKNK' A
#
# COMPACT_ATOMS: atom_id res chain seq x y z
N MET A 1 -0.69 -24.26 -0.93
CA MET A 1 -1.71 -23.49 -0.19
C MET A 1 -1.62 -22.03 -0.64
N SER A 2 -2.65 -21.51 -1.31
CA SER A 2 -2.71 -20.09 -1.70
C SER A 2 -2.76 -19.24 -0.42
N LYS A 3 -1.95 -18.18 -0.36
CA LYS A 3 -1.92 -17.28 0.79
C LYS A 3 -3.20 -16.43 0.81
N PRO A 4 -4.03 -16.47 1.88
CA PRO A 4 -5.35 -15.84 1.93
C PRO A 4 -5.37 -14.32 1.93
N TYR A 5 -4.26 -13.62 2.20
CA TYR A 5 -4.26 -12.15 2.25
C TYR A 5 -3.27 -11.56 1.25
N LEU A 6 -3.71 -10.55 0.51
CA LEU A 6 -2.91 -9.79 -0.44
C LEU A 6 -2.74 -8.36 0.06
N ALA A 7 -1.50 -7.99 0.37
CA ALA A 7 -1.10 -6.63 0.67
C ALA A 7 -0.59 -5.95 -0.62
N ARG A 8 -1.15 -4.80 -0.95
CA ARG A 8 -0.72 -3.94 -2.06
C ARG A 8 -0.13 -2.66 -1.50
N VAL A 9 1.12 -2.37 -1.86
CA VAL A 9 1.84 -1.17 -1.46
C VAL A 9 1.73 -0.12 -2.56
N PHE A 10 1.21 1.03 -2.19
CA PHE A 10 1.10 2.21 -3.02
C PHE A 10 2.09 3.26 -2.56
N GLU A 11 2.74 3.91 -3.51
CA GLU A 11 3.53 5.11 -3.30
C GLU A 11 2.65 6.33 -3.61
N LEU A 12 2.67 7.30 -2.71
CA LEU A 12 1.97 8.57 -2.81
C LEU A 12 2.96 9.63 -3.28
N ASP A 13 2.75 10.14 -4.48
CA ASP A 13 3.54 11.22 -5.04
C ASP A 13 2.73 12.51 -5.02
N LYS A 14 3.18 13.51 -4.27
CA LYS A 14 2.50 14.79 -4.13
C LYS A 14 3.13 15.79 -5.08
N PHE A 15 2.30 16.42 -5.90
CA PHE A 15 2.75 17.43 -6.86
C PHE A 15 1.73 18.57 -6.94
N LEU A 16 2.20 19.76 -7.27
CA LEU A 16 1.34 20.88 -7.63
C LEU A 16 0.98 20.75 -9.10
N ASP A 17 -0.31 20.78 -9.42
CA ASP A 17 -0.75 20.84 -10.81
C ASP A 17 -0.54 22.23 -11.41
N SER A 18 -0.75 22.36 -12.72
CA SER A 18 -0.61 23.64 -13.44
C SER A 18 -1.59 24.72 -12.98
N SER A 19 -2.64 24.36 -12.24
CA SER A 19 -3.60 25.28 -11.61
C SER A 19 -3.25 25.65 -10.16
N GLY A 20 -2.13 25.15 -9.63
CA GLY A 20 -1.66 25.43 -8.27
C GLY A 20 -2.33 24.59 -7.19
N PHE A 21 -3.10 23.55 -7.54
CA PHE A 21 -3.71 22.65 -6.56
C PHE A 21 -2.77 21.49 -6.24
N GLU A 22 -2.67 21.13 -4.95
CA GLU A 22 -1.99 19.91 -4.53
C GLU A 22 -2.77 18.68 -4.99
N ARG A 23 -2.13 17.85 -5.81
CA ARG A 23 -2.62 16.53 -6.20
C ARG A 23 -1.72 15.46 -5.64
N THR A 24 -2.32 14.30 -5.38
CA THR A 24 -1.58 13.10 -4.99
C THR A 24 -1.80 12.03 -6.05
N ASN A 25 -0.73 11.59 -6.71
CA ASN A 25 -0.77 10.41 -7.55
C ASN A 25 -0.50 9.17 -6.69
N THR A 26 -1.21 8.08 -6.97
CA THR A 26 -1.02 6.81 -6.26
C THR A 26 -0.53 5.76 -7.22
N ARG A 27 0.68 5.24 -7.01
CA ARG A 27 1.28 4.21 -7.87
C ARG A 27 1.42 2.90 -7.11
N LEU A 28 0.91 1.81 -7.68
CA LEU A 28 1.16 0.47 -7.13
C LEU A 28 2.63 0.10 -7.36
N ILE A 29 3.42 -0.05 -6.30
CA ILE A 29 4.85 -0.35 -6.40
C ILE A 29 5.19 -1.80 -6.05
N LYS A 30 4.39 -2.44 -5.18
CA LYS A 30 4.66 -3.80 -4.72
C LYS A 30 3.38 -4.49 -4.29
N HIS A 31 3.35 -5.80 -4.44
CA HIS A 31 2.34 -6.63 -3.81
C HIS A 31 3.00 -7.81 -3.12
N ARG A 32 2.39 -8.28 -2.02
CA ARG A 32 2.88 -9.42 -1.24
C ARG A 32 1.69 -10.16 -0.66
N THR A 33 1.78 -11.49 -0.65
CA THR A 33 0.73 -12.33 -0.06
C THR A 33 1.16 -12.91 1.29
N PHE A 34 0.20 -13.07 2.19
CA PHE A 34 0.37 -13.50 3.58
C PHE A 34 -0.61 -14.61 3.95
N SER A 35 -0.13 -15.53 4.79
CA SER A 35 -0.91 -16.67 5.28
C SER A 35 -1.89 -16.28 6.38
N THR A 36 -1.55 -15.29 7.19
CA THR A 36 -2.35 -14.80 8.32
C THR A 36 -2.61 -13.30 8.18
N LEU A 37 -3.70 -12.85 8.80
CA LEU A 37 -4.08 -11.44 8.82
C LEU A 37 -3.07 -10.60 9.62
N GLU A 38 -2.60 -11.14 10.75
CA GLU A 38 -1.61 -10.51 11.63
C GLU A 38 -0.31 -10.23 10.88
N ALA A 39 0.21 -11.19 10.12
CA ALA A 39 1.42 -11.00 9.33
C ALA A 39 1.25 -9.90 8.27
N ALA A 40 0.06 -9.80 7.66
CA ALA A 40 -0.24 -8.73 6.72
C ALA A 40 -0.30 -7.35 7.41
N TYR A 41 -0.86 -7.26 8.62
CA TYR A 41 -0.90 -6.02 9.40
C TYR A 41 0.48 -5.59 9.89
N MET A 42 1.31 -6.52 10.37
CA MET A 42 2.69 -6.22 10.74
C MET A 42 3.47 -5.62 9.57
N TYR A 43 3.29 -6.20 8.37
CA TYR A 43 3.88 -5.67 7.15
C TYR A 43 3.33 -4.28 6.78
N LYS A 44 2.03 -4.04 6.97
CA LYS A 44 1.43 -2.71 6.77
C LYS A 44 2.05 -1.68 7.71
N ILE A 45 2.16 -2.00 8.99
CA ILE A 45 2.76 -1.10 10.01
C ILE A 45 4.20 -0.76 9.62
N GLU A 46 4.99 -1.75 9.21
CA GLU A 46 6.39 -1.55 8.80
C GLU A 46 6.50 -0.58 7.61
N ILE A 47 5.69 -0.79 6.56
CA ILE A 47 5.76 -0.01 5.33
C ILE A 47 5.19 1.40 5.50
N GLU A 48 4.11 1.56 6.29
CA GLU A 48 3.47 2.86 6.54
C GLU A 48 4.27 3.75 7.51
N ARG A 49 5.39 3.28 8.05
CA ARG A 49 6.41 4.17 8.65
C ARG A 49 6.98 5.16 7.64
N HIS A 50 6.96 4.81 6.35
CA HIS A 50 7.31 5.75 5.30
C HIS A 50 6.09 6.63 4.97
N PRO A 51 6.20 7.97 5.07
CA PRO A 51 5.06 8.87 4.92
C PRO A 51 4.47 8.86 3.50
N ASN A 52 5.27 8.49 2.50
CA ASN A 52 4.88 8.40 1.11
C ASN A 52 4.38 7.02 0.70
N LYS A 53 4.17 6.08 1.64
CA LYS A 53 3.69 4.73 1.32
C LYS A 53 2.39 4.41 2.06
N ARG A 54 1.51 3.69 1.38
CA ARG A 54 0.26 3.17 1.93
C ARG A 54 0.07 1.71 1.57
N VAL A 55 -0.47 0.93 2.49
CA VAL A 55 -0.70 -0.50 2.26
C VAL A 55 -2.17 -0.84 2.40
N VAL A 56 -2.73 -1.43 1.35
CA VAL A 56 -4.11 -1.94 1.32
C VAL A 56 -4.06 -3.46 1.38
N ILE A 57 -4.65 -4.03 2.42
CA ILE A 57 -4.76 -5.48 2.62
C ILE A 57 -6.16 -5.93 2.20
N ARG A 58 -6.27 -6.97 1.37
CA ARG A 58 -7.53 -7.61 1.00
C ARG A 58 -7.41 -9.12 1.08
N LYS A 59 -8.52 -9.82 1.32
CA LYS A 59 -8.55 -11.28 1.15
C LYS A 59 -8.31 -11.61 -0.33
N ASN A 60 -7.45 -12.59 -0.58
CA ASN A 60 -7.19 -13.15 -1.90
C ASN A 60 -8.34 -14.12 -2.20
N LYS A 61 -9.16 -13.80 -3.21
CA LYS A 61 -10.29 -14.64 -3.65
C LYS A 61 -9.79 -15.78 -4.54
#